data_AF-A0A326GR56-F1
#
_entry.id   AF-A0A326GR56-F1
#
_cell.length_a   1.000
_cell.length_b   1.000
_cell.length_c   1.000
_cell.angle_alpha   90.00
_cell.angle_beta   90.00
_cell.angle_gamma   90.00
#
_symmetry.space_group_name_H-M   'P 1'
#
loop_
_entity.id
_entity.type
_entity.pdbx_description
1 polymer ?
#
loop_
_entity_poly.entity_id
_entity_poly.type
_entity_poly.pdbx_seq_one_letter_code
_entity_poly.pdbx_strand_id
1 'polypeptide(L)'
;MPKFMLYLAGLSLAACGAAPEGQSAEGVADNAASPAVVDETPAPAPAPTQAATTVKLSGAASAASLAAAEAGARRNGWSEVEVSRSQSFRLVAGEREVATLVTGEATLAPDVPGCFAGVIQGDRVTLVPTIGQGDYEATACGGPVAAGILSPGEPTSIGVVFKAYSPNAEVLEPIAFTWDAATNRFAIDAARSEQASLAGAQSIADMKRTVR
;
A
#
# COMPACT_ATOMS: atom_id res chain seq x y z
N MET A 1 -27.91 16.31 29.68
CA MET A 1 -28.43 15.30 30.63
C MET A 1 -27.65 14.00 30.42
N PRO A 2 -26.70 13.62 31.30
CA PRO A 2 -25.97 12.35 31.14
C PRO A 2 -26.69 11.23 31.88
N LYS A 3 -26.88 10.09 31.21
CA LYS A 3 -27.41 8.87 31.83
C LYS A 3 -26.30 7.82 31.87
N PHE A 4 -25.89 7.50 33.08
CA PHE A 4 -25.07 6.37 33.48
C PHE A 4 -25.58 5.05 32.86
N MET A 5 -24.66 4.18 32.43
CA MET A 5 -24.76 2.75 32.78
C MET A 5 -23.40 2.05 32.69
N LEU A 6 -22.88 1.75 33.89
CA LEU A 6 -21.89 0.71 34.17
C LEU A 6 -22.42 -0.66 33.74
N TYR A 7 -21.55 -1.54 33.25
CA TYR A 7 -21.73 -2.99 33.39
C TYR A 7 -20.46 -3.63 33.93
N LEU A 8 -20.62 -4.37 35.02
CA LEU A 8 -19.62 -5.16 35.73
C LEU A 8 -19.39 -6.53 35.07
N ALA A 9 -18.12 -6.91 35.04
CA ALA A 9 -17.48 -8.19 35.37
C ALA A 9 -18.23 -9.54 35.28
N GLY A 10 -17.53 -10.53 34.71
CA GLY A 10 -17.73 -11.96 34.93
C GLY A 10 -16.48 -12.79 34.59
N LEU A 11 -15.84 -13.33 35.64
CA LEU A 11 -14.86 -14.44 35.73
C LEU A 11 -15.29 -15.70 34.96
N SER A 12 -14.55 -16.78 34.67
CA SER A 12 -13.19 -17.34 34.86
C SER A 12 -13.17 -18.69 34.12
N LEU A 13 -12.00 -19.27 33.78
CA LEU A 13 -11.59 -20.65 34.14
C LEU A 13 -10.33 -21.10 33.38
N ALA A 14 -9.40 -21.68 34.15
CA ALA A 14 -8.20 -22.35 33.73
C ALA A 14 -8.47 -23.83 33.36
N ALA A 15 -7.62 -24.42 32.52
CA ALA A 15 -7.42 -25.87 32.49
C ALA A 15 -5.98 -26.23 32.06
N CYS A 16 -5.35 -27.02 32.93
CA CYS A 16 -4.07 -27.71 32.82
C CYS A 16 -4.20 -29.03 32.02
N GLY A 17 -3.08 -29.56 31.54
CA GLY A 17 -2.91 -30.95 31.09
C GLY A 17 -1.68 -31.09 30.18
N ALA A 18 -0.48 -31.30 30.69
CA ALA A 18 0.11 -32.57 31.17
C ALA A 18 0.64 -33.46 30.03
N ALA A 19 1.97 -33.66 30.05
CA ALA A 19 2.73 -34.62 29.25
C ALA A 19 2.60 -36.06 29.80
N PRO A 20 3.08 -37.06 29.05
CA PRO A 20 3.68 -38.23 29.68
C PRO A 20 5.10 -38.54 29.16
N GLU A 21 5.97 -38.85 30.12
CA GLU A 21 7.27 -39.48 29.97
C GLU A 21 7.14 -41.01 29.87
N GLY A 22 8.14 -41.64 29.24
CA GLY A 22 8.74 -42.89 29.73
C GLY A 22 8.41 -44.18 28.98
N GLN A 23 9.42 -44.79 28.34
CA GLN A 23 10.12 -45.98 28.87
C GLN A 23 11.14 -46.56 27.87
N SER A 24 12.33 -46.86 28.40
CA SER A 24 13.38 -47.68 27.80
C SER A 24 13.17 -49.16 28.12
N ALA A 25 13.55 -50.07 27.22
CA ALA A 25 14.13 -51.37 27.58
C ALA A 25 14.81 -52.03 26.36
N GLU A 26 15.96 -52.64 26.64
CA GLU A 26 16.93 -53.26 25.75
C GLU A 26 16.48 -54.60 25.13
N GLY A 27 17.10 -54.97 24.00
CA GLY A 27 17.03 -56.31 23.40
C GLY A 27 18.16 -56.52 22.38
N VAL A 28 19.03 -57.47 22.67
CA VAL A 28 20.29 -57.85 21.99
C VAL A 28 20.05 -58.77 20.78
N ALA A 29 20.80 -58.59 19.68
CA ALA A 29 21.64 -59.63 19.02
C ALA A 29 21.88 -59.41 17.49
N ASP A 30 23.17 -59.33 17.16
CA ASP A 30 23.92 -59.92 16.04
C ASP A 30 23.56 -59.78 14.53
N ASN A 31 24.55 -59.19 13.83
CA ASN A 31 25.18 -59.61 12.56
C ASN A 31 24.33 -59.87 11.30
N ALA A 32 24.51 -59.01 10.29
CA ALA A 32 25.07 -59.42 8.99
C ALA A 32 25.35 -58.20 8.10
N ALA A 33 26.60 -58.10 7.64
CA ALA A 33 27.02 -57.12 6.66
C ALA A 33 26.28 -57.29 5.33
N SER A 34 25.79 -56.19 4.77
CA SER A 34 25.56 -56.02 3.35
C SER A 34 26.04 -54.62 2.97
N PRO A 35 26.85 -54.44 1.91
CA PRO A 35 27.27 -53.11 1.49
C PRO A 35 26.04 -52.39 0.91
N ALA A 36 25.52 -51.42 1.66
CA ALA A 36 24.55 -50.48 1.14
C ALA A 36 25.25 -49.64 0.06
N VAL A 37 24.78 -49.80 -1.17
CA VAL A 37 25.10 -48.92 -2.29
C VAL A 37 24.65 -47.52 -1.90
N VAL A 38 25.59 -46.59 -1.76
CA VAL A 38 25.29 -45.16 -1.64
C VAL A 38 24.76 -44.69 -2.99
N ASP A 39 23.45 -44.74 -3.14
CA ASP A 39 22.74 -44.07 -4.24
C ASP A 39 22.74 -42.57 -3.90
N GLU A 40 23.78 -41.88 -4.36
CA GLU A 40 23.92 -40.43 -4.23
C GLU A 40 22.88 -39.78 -5.15
N THR A 41 21.64 -39.68 -4.65
CA THR A 41 20.58 -38.90 -5.27
C THR A 41 21.09 -37.47 -5.40
N PRO A 42 21.27 -36.93 -6.62
CA PRO A 42 21.74 -35.57 -6.79
C PRO A 42 20.76 -34.63 -6.09
N ALA A 43 21.29 -33.80 -5.20
CA ALA A 43 20.50 -32.76 -4.56
C ALA A 43 19.73 -31.97 -5.63
N PRO A 44 18.42 -31.75 -5.46
CA PRO A 44 17.63 -31.01 -6.44
C PRO A 44 18.28 -29.64 -6.64
N ALA A 45 18.56 -29.31 -7.90
CA ALA A 45 19.11 -28.02 -8.28
C ALA A 45 18.26 -26.91 -7.64
N PRO A 46 18.88 -25.88 -7.04
CA PRO A 46 18.13 -24.78 -6.46
C PRO A 46 17.21 -24.19 -7.53
N ALA A 47 15.93 -24.05 -7.19
CA ALA A 47 14.94 -23.43 -8.05
C ALA A 47 15.48 -22.05 -8.49
N PRO A 48 15.29 -21.66 -9.77
CA PRO A 48 15.76 -20.36 -10.24
C PRO A 48 15.15 -19.27 -9.36
N THR A 49 16.00 -18.53 -8.66
CA THR A 49 15.62 -17.33 -7.92
C THR A 49 15.00 -16.36 -8.93
N GLN A 50 13.67 -16.25 -8.95
CA GLN A 50 12.99 -15.25 -9.77
C GLN A 50 13.53 -13.88 -9.35
N ALA A 51 14.18 -13.18 -10.29
CA ALA A 51 14.61 -11.82 -10.05
C ALA A 51 13.36 -11.00 -9.70
N ALA A 52 13.33 -10.45 -8.48
CA ALA A 52 12.26 -9.58 -8.03
C ALA A 52 12.10 -8.44 -9.04
N THR A 53 10.99 -8.46 -9.77
CA THR A 53 10.79 -7.51 -10.87
C THR A 53 10.32 -6.19 -10.29
N THR A 54 11.21 -5.20 -10.33
CA THR A 54 11.00 -3.85 -9.80
C THR A 54 9.86 -3.12 -10.53
N VAL A 55 8.88 -2.60 -9.78
CA VAL A 55 7.79 -1.78 -10.33
C VAL A 55 8.33 -0.42 -10.82
N LYS A 56 7.84 0.03 -11.98
CA LYS A 56 8.16 1.33 -12.59
C LYS A 56 6.90 2.02 -13.11
N LEU A 57 6.96 3.34 -13.27
CA LEU A 57 5.94 4.08 -14.03
C LEU A 57 6.22 3.93 -15.53
N SER A 58 5.17 3.79 -16.34
CA SER A 58 5.27 3.67 -17.79
C SER A 58 4.13 4.38 -18.51
N GLY A 59 4.43 5.54 -19.08
CA GLY A 59 3.47 6.31 -19.89
C GLY A 59 2.19 6.69 -19.14
N ALA A 60 1.28 7.35 -19.87
CA ALA A 60 0.01 7.79 -19.31
C ALA A 60 -0.95 6.63 -19.01
N ALA A 61 -1.80 6.81 -18.01
CA ALA A 61 -2.93 5.94 -17.74
C ALA A 61 -3.86 5.83 -18.98
N SER A 62 -4.46 4.65 -19.17
CA SER A 62 -5.41 4.44 -20.25
C SER A 62 -6.73 5.17 -20.00
N ALA A 63 -7.47 5.50 -21.05
CA ALA A 63 -8.81 6.09 -20.92
C ALA A 63 -9.77 5.20 -20.10
N ALA A 64 -9.62 3.87 -20.21
CA ALA A 64 -10.41 2.93 -19.42
C ALA A 64 -10.08 3.00 -17.92
N SER A 65 -8.80 3.11 -17.56
CA SER A 65 -8.38 3.26 -16.16
C SER A 65 -8.89 4.59 -15.58
N LEU A 66 -8.80 5.68 -16.35
CA LEU A 66 -9.32 6.99 -15.91
C LEU A 66 -10.84 6.94 -15.68
N ALA A 67 -11.60 6.36 -16.61
CA ALA A 67 -13.05 6.19 -16.45
C ALA A 67 -13.41 5.27 -15.26
N ALA A 68 -12.61 4.23 -15.01
CA ALA A 68 -12.79 3.36 -13.85
C ALA A 68 -12.54 4.09 -12.52
N ALA A 69 -11.55 4.99 -12.48
CA ALA A 69 -11.31 5.87 -11.33
C ALA A 69 -12.50 6.81 -11.10
N GLU A 70 -13.01 7.49 -12.13
CA GLU A 70 -14.19 8.36 -12.02
C GLU A 70 -15.41 7.58 -11.51
N ALA A 71 -15.66 6.40 -12.05
CA ALA A 71 -16.75 5.55 -11.60
C ALA A 71 -16.55 5.08 -10.15
N GLY A 72 -15.31 4.77 -9.74
CA GLY A 72 -14.96 4.44 -8.36
C GLY A 72 -15.20 5.58 -7.38
N ALA A 73 -14.77 6.79 -7.73
CA ALA A 73 -14.98 8.00 -6.95
C ALA A 73 -16.48 8.28 -6.74
N ARG A 74 -17.29 8.17 -7.80
CA ARG A 74 -18.75 8.33 -7.71
C ARG A 74 -19.39 7.27 -6.81
N ARG A 75 -18.91 6.02 -6.82
CA ARG A 75 -19.37 4.96 -5.90
C ARG A 75 -19.03 5.27 -4.44
N ASN A 76 -17.96 6.01 -4.18
CA ASN A 76 -17.61 6.52 -2.85
C ASN A 76 -18.45 7.74 -2.42
N GLY A 77 -19.38 8.21 -3.27
CA GLY A 77 -20.21 9.37 -2.99
C GLY A 77 -19.55 10.70 -3.32
N TRP A 78 -18.38 10.70 -3.98
CA TRP A 78 -17.71 11.94 -4.40
C TRP A 78 -18.37 12.53 -5.65
N SER A 79 -18.39 13.86 -5.72
CA SER A 79 -18.90 14.62 -6.87
C SER A 79 -17.80 15.48 -7.51
N GLU A 80 -18.10 16.07 -8.67
CA GLU A 80 -17.16 16.97 -9.39
C GLU A 80 -15.78 16.33 -9.62
N VAL A 81 -15.77 15.03 -9.89
CA VAL A 81 -14.54 14.24 -10.00
C VAL A 81 -13.79 14.60 -11.28
N GLU A 82 -12.55 15.03 -11.13
CA GLU A 82 -11.60 15.24 -12.22
C GLU A 82 -10.34 14.39 -11.97
N VAL A 83 -10.11 13.40 -12.84
CA VAL A 83 -8.89 12.58 -12.81
C VAL A 83 -7.82 13.25 -13.66
N SER A 84 -6.68 13.57 -13.05
CA SER A 84 -5.55 14.20 -13.72
C SER A 84 -4.85 13.24 -14.66
N ARG A 85 -5.02 13.45 -15.97
CA ARG A 85 -4.35 12.64 -17.01
C ARG A 85 -2.84 12.78 -16.98
N SER A 86 -2.34 13.99 -16.70
CA SER A 86 -0.90 14.29 -16.68
C SER A 86 -0.18 13.72 -15.47
N GLN A 87 -0.92 13.40 -14.40
CA GLN A 87 -0.40 12.82 -13.16
C GLN A 87 -0.96 11.42 -12.87
N SER A 88 -1.42 10.71 -13.91
CA SER A 88 -1.88 9.32 -13.84
C SER A 88 -1.08 8.46 -14.82
N PHE A 89 -0.59 7.32 -14.36
CA PHE A 89 0.44 6.55 -15.05
C PHE A 89 0.20 5.05 -14.94
N ARG A 90 0.61 4.27 -15.94
CA ARG A 90 0.65 2.81 -15.77
C ARG A 90 1.81 2.42 -14.87
N LEU A 91 1.60 1.39 -14.07
CA LEU A 91 2.62 0.73 -13.26
C LEU A 91 2.98 -0.59 -13.95
N VAL A 92 4.27 -0.79 -14.25
CA VAL A 92 4.77 -1.98 -14.95
C VAL A 92 5.81 -2.70 -14.12
N ALA A 93 5.81 -4.03 -14.18
CA ALA A 93 6.88 -4.90 -13.71
C ALA A 93 7.46 -5.60 -14.95
N GLY A 94 8.67 -5.20 -15.36
CA GLY A 94 9.21 -5.58 -16.66
C GLY A 94 8.38 -4.93 -17.78
N GLU A 95 7.87 -5.73 -18.70
CA GLU A 95 7.00 -5.28 -19.80
C GLU A 95 5.49 -5.41 -19.49
N ARG A 96 5.15 -6.04 -18.36
CA ARG A 96 3.76 -6.29 -17.97
C ARG A 96 3.23 -5.12 -17.16
N GLU A 97 2.08 -4.59 -17.57
CA GLU A 97 1.29 -3.71 -16.71
C GLU A 97 0.72 -4.49 -15.52
N VAL A 98 1.01 -4.00 -14.31
CA VAL A 98 0.58 -4.61 -13.05
C VAL A 98 -0.50 -3.82 -12.34
N ALA A 99 -0.62 -2.52 -12.62
CA ALA A 99 -1.67 -1.63 -12.13
C ALA A 99 -1.63 -0.28 -12.88
N THR A 100 -2.56 0.62 -12.56
CA THR A 100 -2.52 2.04 -12.96
C THR A 100 -2.56 2.91 -11.70
N LEU A 101 -1.61 3.84 -11.54
CA LEU A 101 -1.69 4.93 -10.57
C LEU A 101 -2.60 6.03 -11.13
N VAL A 102 -3.57 6.47 -10.35
CA VAL A 102 -4.46 7.58 -10.69
C VAL A 102 -4.40 8.65 -9.61
N THR A 103 -4.48 9.91 -10.02
CA THR A 103 -4.56 11.06 -9.11
C THR A 103 -5.60 12.04 -9.63
N GLY A 104 -6.18 12.85 -8.75
CA GLY A 104 -7.19 13.81 -9.14
C GLY A 104 -7.73 14.64 -8.00
N GLU A 105 -8.81 15.33 -8.29
CA GLU A 105 -9.57 16.15 -7.35
C GLU A 105 -11.06 15.87 -7.47
N ALA A 106 -11.79 16.13 -6.38
CA ALA A 106 -13.22 15.91 -6.28
C ALA A 106 -13.80 16.70 -5.10
N THR A 107 -15.11 16.85 -5.07
CA THR A 107 -15.85 17.15 -3.85
C THR A 107 -16.00 15.85 -3.05
N LEU A 108 -15.28 15.73 -1.92
CA LEU A 108 -15.23 14.48 -1.13
C LEU A 108 -16.45 14.31 -0.21
N ALA A 109 -17.06 15.43 0.19
CA ALA A 109 -18.29 15.54 0.97
C ALA A 109 -18.95 16.89 0.62
N PRO A 110 -20.23 17.15 0.99
CA PRO A 110 -20.87 18.44 0.69
C PRO A 110 -20.00 19.63 1.12
N ASP A 111 -19.66 20.49 0.16
CA ASP A 111 -18.81 21.68 0.32
C ASP A 111 -17.36 21.40 0.78
N VAL A 112 -16.87 20.17 0.59
CA VAL A 112 -15.50 19.76 0.95
C VAL A 112 -14.70 19.44 -0.32
N PRO A 113 -14.04 20.43 -0.93
CA PRO A 113 -13.13 20.19 -2.07
C PRO A 113 -11.89 19.46 -1.58
N GLY A 114 -11.50 18.41 -2.29
CA GLY A 114 -10.38 17.57 -1.89
C GLY A 114 -9.66 16.89 -3.04
N CYS A 115 -8.49 16.35 -2.70
CA CYS A 115 -7.64 15.62 -3.62
C CYS A 115 -7.77 14.12 -3.33
N PHE A 116 -7.40 13.29 -4.31
CA PHE A 116 -7.25 11.86 -4.09
C PHE A 116 -6.10 11.27 -4.92
N ALA A 117 -5.62 10.13 -4.46
CA ALA A 117 -4.78 9.23 -5.23
C ALA A 117 -5.35 7.81 -5.15
N GLY A 118 -4.99 6.95 -6.09
CA GLY A 118 -5.46 5.58 -6.07
C GLY A 118 -4.72 4.68 -7.02
N VAL A 119 -5.06 3.39 -6.94
CA VAL A 119 -4.53 2.35 -7.82
C VAL A 119 -5.65 1.50 -8.35
N ILE A 120 -5.53 1.14 -9.62
CA ILE A 120 -6.42 0.25 -10.33
C ILE A 120 -5.63 -1.00 -10.69
N GLN A 121 -6.09 -2.15 -10.22
CA GLN A 121 -5.47 -3.44 -10.52
C GLN A 121 -6.54 -4.43 -10.98
N GLY A 122 -6.58 -4.68 -12.29
CA GLY A 122 -7.68 -5.42 -12.91
C GLY A 122 -8.98 -4.64 -12.78
N ASP A 123 -9.99 -5.26 -12.16
CA ASP A 123 -11.30 -4.67 -11.86
C ASP A 123 -11.34 -3.95 -10.49
N ARG A 124 -10.29 -4.08 -9.67
CA ARG A 124 -10.23 -3.50 -8.32
C ARG A 124 -9.78 -2.05 -8.40
N VAL A 125 -10.57 -1.15 -7.84
CA VAL A 125 -10.30 0.28 -7.75
C VAL A 125 -10.17 0.66 -6.27
N THR A 126 -8.99 1.11 -5.87
CA THR A 126 -8.72 1.60 -4.51
C THR A 126 -8.38 3.08 -4.60
N LEU A 127 -9.24 3.94 -4.07
CA LEU A 127 -9.04 5.40 -4.02
C LEU A 127 -8.91 5.83 -2.56
N VAL A 128 -7.98 6.74 -2.29
CA VAL A 128 -7.70 7.29 -0.96
C VAL A 128 -7.81 8.80 -1.04
N PRO A 129 -8.74 9.41 -0.27
CA PRO A 129 -8.81 10.87 -0.16
C PRO A 129 -7.57 11.40 0.57
N THR A 130 -7.16 12.62 0.25
CA THR A 130 -5.98 13.26 0.83
C THR A 130 -6.31 14.62 1.44
N ILE A 131 -6.06 15.71 0.72
CA ILE A 131 -6.44 17.06 1.13
C ILE A 131 -7.97 17.17 1.16
N GLY A 132 -8.50 17.89 2.15
CA GLY A 132 -9.94 18.06 2.36
C GLY A 132 -10.56 16.99 3.29
N GLN A 133 -9.82 15.96 3.70
CA GLN A 133 -10.32 14.97 4.64
C GLN A 133 -9.20 14.40 5.55
N GLY A 134 -9.48 14.21 6.83
CA GLY A 134 -8.49 13.65 7.78
C GLY A 134 -7.53 14.69 8.34
N ASP A 135 -6.27 14.29 8.58
CA ASP A 135 -5.26 15.08 9.29
C ASP A 135 -4.57 16.17 8.44
N TYR A 136 -4.93 16.30 7.16
CA TYR A 136 -4.35 17.27 6.25
C TYR A 136 -5.15 18.58 6.29
N GLU A 137 -4.66 19.56 7.08
CA GLU A 137 -5.34 20.83 7.43
C GLU A 137 -5.59 21.82 6.27
N ALA A 138 -5.28 21.44 5.02
CA ALA A 138 -5.53 22.31 3.87
C ALA A 138 -7.04 22.43 3.59
N THR A 139 -7.50 23.67 3.44
CA THR A 139 -8.93 24.00 3.28
C THR A 139 -9.48 23.57 1.93
N ALA A 140 -8.65 23.59 0.88
CA ALA A 140 -9.03 23.13 -0.44
C ALA A 140 -7.85 22.55 -1.21
N CYS A 141 -8.17 21.56 -2.05
CA CYS A 141 -7.28 20.97 -3.04
C CYS A 141 -7.21 21.85 -4.31
N GLY A 142 -6.03 21.93 -4.93
CA GLY A 142 -5.78 22.53 -6.24
C GLY A 142 -5.21 21.56 -7.26
N GLY A 143 -5.44 20.27 -7.04
CA GLY A 143 -5.05 19.17 -7.91
C GLY A 143 -3.62 18.65 -7.71
N PRO A 144 -3.33 17.45 -8.26
CA PRO A 144 -1.99 16.87 -8.27
C PRO A 144 -1.08 17.61 -9.26
N VAL A 145 0.13 17.96 -8.83
CA VAL A 145 1.15 18.62 -9.67
C VAL A 145 2.32 17.70 -10.05
N ALA A 146 2.56 16.64 -9.26
CA ALA A 146 3.55 15.62 -9.56
C ALA A 146 3.16 14.29 -8.93
N ALA A 147 3.38 13.17 -9.63
CA ALA A 147 3.28 11.83 -9.04
C ALA A 147 4.44 10.94 -9.50
N GLY A 148 4.87 10.01 -8.63
CA GLY A 148 6.12 9.28 -8.84
C GLY A 148 6.29 8.07 -7.92
N ILE A 149 7.11 7.09 -8.34
CA ILE A 149 7.61 6.05 -7.42
C ILE A 149 8.77 6.62 -6.63
N LEU A 150 8.72 6.55 -5.30
CA LEU A 150 9.77 6.99 -4.38
C LEU A 150 10.83 5.90 -4.20
N SER A 151 10.39 4.69 -3.86
CA SER A 151 11.21 3.49 -3.79
C SER A 151 10.44 2.30 -4.36
N PRO A 152 11.02 1.57 -5.31
CA PRO A 152 10.39 0.36 -5.78
C PRO A 152 10.73 -0.79 -4.83
N GLY A 153 9.71 -1.48 -4.33
CA GLY A 153 9.84 -2.54 -3.33
C GLY A 153 8.49 -3.18 -3.05
N GLU A 154 8.46 -4.03 -2.02
CA GLU A 154 7.23 -4.62 -1.51
C GLU A 154 7.10 -4.27 -0.03
N PRO A 155 6.21 -3.32 0.34
CA PRO A 155 5.33 -2.54 -0.52
C PRO A 155 6.08 -1.48 -1.37
N THR A 156 5.53 -1.11 -2.52
CA THR A 156 6.05 -0.03 -3.37
C THR A 156 5.69 1.31 -2.74
N SER A 157 6.67 2.21 -2.60
CA SER A 157 6.42 3.57 -2.11
C SER A 157 6.16 4.52 -3.27
N ILE A 158 5.03 5.23 -3.22
CA ILE A 158 4.57 6.18 -4.23
C ILE A 158 4.46 7.55 -3.57
N GLY A 159 4.83 8.61 -4.28
CA GLY A 159 4.68 9.99 -3.83
C GLY A 159 3.78 10.75 -4.78
N VAL A 160 2.96 11.62 -4.23
CA VAL A 160 2.19 12.60 -4.98
C VAL A 160 2.36 13.95 -4.30
N VAL A 161 2.67 14.98 -5.08
CA VAL A 161 2.66 16.36 -4.62
C VAL A 161 1.37 17.00 -5.11
N PHE A 162 0.60 17.54 -4.19
CA PHE A 162 -0.64 18.25 -4.47
C PHE A 162 -0.45 19.73 -4.26
N LYS A 163 -1.19 20.53 -5.03
CA LYS A 163 -1.42 21.93 -4.67
C LYS A 163 -2.53 21.99 -3.62
N ALA A 164 -2.32 22.79 -2.58
CA ALA A 164 -3.25 23.02 -1.50
C ALA A 164 -3.42 24.51 -1.26
N TYR A 165 -4.64 24.89 -0.87
CA TYR A 165 -5.01 26.26 -0.57
C TYR A 165 -5.47 26.39 0.89
N SER A 166 -4.99 27.46 1.51
CA SER A 166 -5.52 28.01 2.75
C SER A 166 -5.96 29.45 2.49
N PRO A 167 -6.74 30.09 3.39
CA PRO A 167 -7.20 31.47 3.20
C PRO A 167 -6.06 32.48 2.94
N ASN A 168 -4.84 32.18 3.37
CA ASN A 168 -3.71 33.11 3.32
C ASN A 168 -2.50 32.60 2.51
N ALA A 169 -2.54 31.37 1.99
CA ALA A 169 -1.38 30.77 1.32
C ALA A 169 -1.77 29.67 0.33
N GLU A 170 -1.01 29.59 -0.76
CA GLU A 170 -0.91 28.42 -1.63
C GLU A 170 0.34 27.63 -1.20
N VAL A 171 0.19 26.33 -0.96
CA VAL A 171 1.28 25.44 -0.56
C VAL A 171 1.28 24.17 -1.40
N LEU A 172 2.44 23.51 -1.47
CA LEU A 172 2.58 22.19 -2.07
C LEU A 172 2.67 21.16 -0.95
N GLU A 173 1.74 20.20 -0.95
CA GLU A 173 1.65 19.16 0.06
C GLU A 173 2.17 17.84 -0.51
N PRO A 174 3.33 17.33 -0.05
CA PRO A 174 3.84 16.03 -0.46
C PRO A 174 3.21 14.91 0.37
N ILE A 175 2.56 13.96 -0.30
CA ILE A 175 1.91 12.80 0.34
C ILE A 175 2.54 11.53 -0.20
N ALA A 176 3.05 10.72 0.73
CA ALA A 176 3.58 9.40 0.44
C ALA A 176 2.52 8.33 0.66
N PHE A 177 2.56 7.29 -0.16
CA PHE A 177 1.69 6.14 -0.14
C PHE A 177 2.50 4.85 -0.16
N THR A 178 1.91 3.81 0.42
CA THR A 178 2.34 2.42 0.25
C THR A 178 1.35 1.70 -0.64
N TRP A 179 1.87 0.91 -1.57
CA TRP A 179 1.09 0.00 -2.40
C TRP A 179 1.63 -1.43 -2.30
N ASP A 180 0.78 -2.34 -1.87
CA ASP A 180 1.03 -3.78 -1.90
C ASP A 180 0.32 -4.38 -3.13
N ALA A 181 1.11 -4.87 -4.08
CA ALA A 181 0.60 -5.41 -5.33
C ALA A 181 -0.11 -6.76 -5.18
N ALA A 182 0.17 -7.53 -4.12
CA ALA A 182 -0.48 -8.81 -3.86
C ALA A 182 -1.89 -8.61 -3.33
N THR A 183 -2.05 -7.67 -2.38
CA THR A 183 -3.34 -7.39 -1.73
C THR A 183 -4.14 -6.25 -2.39
N ASN A 184 -3.52 -5.49 -3.30
CA ASN A 184 -4.01 -4.21 -3.79
C ASN A 184 -4.31 -3.18 -2.69
N ARG A 185 -3.64 -3.33 -1.53
CA ARG A 185 -3.76 -2.37 -0.44
C ARG A 185 -2.99 -1.10 -0.84
N PHE A 186 -3.70 0.01 -0.84
CA PHE A 186 -3.14 1.34 -1.07
C PHE A 186 -3.52 2.24 0.08
N ALA A 187 -2.53 2.84 0.72
CA ALA A 187 -2.75 3.65 1.91
C ALA A 187 -1.69 4.74 2.01
N ILE A 188 -2.06 5.85 2.66
CA ILE A 188 -1.12 6.91 3.02
C ILE A 188 -0.07 6.35 3.99
N ASP A 189 1.19 6.68 3.74
CA ASP A 189 2.29 6.52 4.68
C ASP A 189 2.44 7.84 5.43
N ALA A 190 1.82 7.93 6.61
CA ALA A 190 1.77 9.18 7.38
C ALA A 190 3.17 9.65 7.80
N ALA A 191 4.03 8.72 8.25
CA ALA A 191 5.38 9.05 8.71
C ALA A 191 6.24 9.61 7.55
N ARG A 192 6.19 8.98 6.37
CA ARG A 192 6.91 9.50 5.21
C ARG A 192 6.29 10.81 4.70
N SER A 193 4.97 10.95 4.73
CA SER A 193 4.31 12.20 4.32
C SER A 193 4.73 13.37 5.22
N GLU A 194 4.69 13.18 6.54
CA GLU A 194 5.14 14.17 7.52
C GLU A 194 6.62 14.52 7.32
N GLN A 195 7.48 13.51 7.16
CA GLN A 195 8.91 13.74 6.90
C GLN A 195 9.16 14.52 5.61
N ALA A 196 8.40 14.25 4.53
CA ALA A 196 8.50 15.01 3.29
C ALA A 196 8.03 16.47 3.48
N SER A 197 6.93 16.66 4.20
CA SER A 197 6.33 17.97 4.47
C SER A 197 7.26 18.84 5.34
N LEU A 198 7.77 18.29 6.45
CA LEU A 198 8.75 18.97 7.33
C LEU A 198 10.07 19.32 6.61
N ALA A 199 10.46 18.52 5.62
CA ALA A 199 11.63 18.80 4.81
C ALA A 199 11.36 19.79 3.65
N GLY A 200 10.13 20.28 3.50
CA GLY A 200 9.72 21.21 2.45
C GLY A 200 9.79 20.61 1.05
N ALA A 201 9.49 19.31 0.89
CA ALA A 201 9.54 18.65 -0.41
C ALA A 201 8.46 19.19 -1.35
N GLN A 202 8.86 19.71 -2.52
CA GLN A 202 7.96 20.30 -3.52
C GLN A 202 7.87 19.48 -4.81
N SER A 203 8.66 18.41 -4.91
CA SER A 203 8.73 17.54 -6.08
C SER A 203 8.98 16.09 -5.67
N ILE A 204 8.75 15.15 -6.59
CA ILE A 204 9.11 13.73 -6.39
C ILE A 204 10.62 13.56 -6.15
N ALA A 205 11.45 14.39 -6.79
CA ALA A 205 12.89 14.35 -6.58
C ALA A 205 13.26 14.76 -5.15
N ASP A 206 12.56 15.75 -4.58
CA ASP A 206 12.74 16.15 -3.18
C ASP A 206 12.28 15.06 -2.22
N MET A 207 11.08 14.50 -2.44
CA MET A 207 10.57 13.37 -1.65
C MET A 207 11.57 12.20 -1.65
N LYS A 208 12.14 11.84 -2.81
CA LYS A 208 13.16 10.79 -2.92
C LYS A 208 14.44 11.07 -2.13
N ARG A 209 14.75 12.32 -1.83
CA ARG A 209 15.91 12.69 -1.01
C ARG A 209 15.56 12.64 0.48
N THR A 210 14.32 12.92 0.83
CA THR A 210 13.91 13.12 2.22
C THR A 210 13.32 11.89 2.88
N VAL A 211 12.67 10.98 2.14
CA VAL A 211 11.89 9.87 2.72
C VAL A 211 12.38 8.46 2.33
N ARG A 212 13.68 8.26 2.08
CA ARG A 212 14.20 6.94 1.67
C ARG A 212 13.97 5.88 2.72
#